data_AF-W2QWD0-F1
#
_entry.id   AF-W2QWD0-F1
#
_cell.length_a   1.000
_cell.length_b   1.000
_cell.length_c   1.000
_cell.angle_alpha   90.00
_cell.angle_beta   90.00
_cell.angle_gamma   90.00
#
_symmetry.space_group_name_H-M   'P 1'
#
loop_
_entity.id
_entity.type
_entity.pdbx_description
1 polymer ?
#
loop_
_entity_poly.entity_id
_entity_poly.type
_entity_poly.pdbx_seq_one_letter_code
_entity_poly.pdbx_strand_id
1 'polypeptide(L)'
;MFFPKDVCGKTEWVDNDSVELERKVGCEYLNAFSPLLMRVFKCNHDIKFLTAGEGPEKAYYMLKYATKPQNVLENPVAVYAHAFDKASRKREITDSAVNAGKRCVQSMCCTLSKPQEVSAPMAALYVLRESAFYASADFVKVALNAFVDMLFNEEPIEVMLRPSDNSTTYRPQSAVFDYVHRPQTLDRCNLMEFSKNWTKQKNLTGLRFLQEHGQYETHTIHRRLLPVVATIIGKRLPDARDNNMPAESRKMLQRSLLTLFKPFRRPADLALGGRDSAFMFQSWWDNEAPDSARQFLENSNDYYTSRELARKRSDESKERFRVSVGASDLHDIESDDDIIDEPFNMGERETEVVDRFESDCDNRQISRLSLV
;
A
#
# COMPACT_ATOMS: atom_id res chain seq x y z
N MET A 1 -13.69 10.25 28.88
CA MET A 1 -14.12 9.06 29.63
C MET A 1 -12.90 8.61 30.42
N PHE A 2 -12.93 8.70 31.75
CA PHE A 2 -11.76 8.41 32.58
C PHE A 2 -11.54 6.90 32.68
N PHE A 3 -10.27 6.50 32.62
CA PHE A 3 -9.84 5.13 32.82
C PHE A 3 -8.95 5.07 34.08
N PRO A 4 -8.96 3.96 34.84
CA PRO A 4 -9.80 2.77 34.65
C PRO A 4 -11.26 3.00 35.10
N LYS A 5 -12.21 2.22 34.56
CA LYS A 5 -13.63 2.29 34.99
C LYS A 5 -13.88 1.42 36.22
N ASP A 6 -14.68 1.93 37.18
CA ASP A 6 -15.01 1.25 38.46
C ASP A 6 -15.95 0.07 38.28
N VAL A 7 -15.64 -1.12 38.81
CA VAL A 7 -16.45 -2.34 38.64
C VAL A 7 -17.93 -2.12 38.98
N CYS A 8 -18.83 -2.47 38.07
CA CYS A 8 -20.27 -2.40 38.29
C CYS A 8 -20.88 -3.81 38.29
N GLY A 9 -21.66 -4.12 39.32
CA GLY A 9 -22.28 -5.44 39.52
C GLY A 9 -23.50 -5.70 38.63
N LYS A 10 -23.94 -4.74 37.81
CA LYS A 10 -25.10 -4.87 36.94
C LYS A 10 -25.01 -3.91 35.74
N THR A 11 -25.64 -4.26 34.62
CA THR A 11 -25.76 -3.36 33.48
C THR A 11 -26.89 -2.38 33.77
N GLU A 12 -26.59 -1.08 33.78
CA GLU A 12 -27.58 -0.04 34.07
C GLU A 12 -27.35 1.24 33.26
N TRP A 13 -28.44 1.98 33.07
CA TRP A 13 -28.39 3.34 32.56
C TRP A 13 -28.05 4.29 33.70
N VAL A 14 -27.05 5.14 33.50
CA VAL A 14 -26.67 6.20 34.44
C VAL A 14 -27.17 7.56 33.94
N ASP A 15 -27.34 8.51 34.85
CA ASP A 15 -28.00 9.81 34.65
C ASP A 15 -27.41 10.71 33.53
N ASN A 16 -26.23 10.35 32.99
CA ASN A 16 -25.57 11.05 31.89
C ASN A 16 -25.88 10.47 30.50
N ASP A 17 -27.05 9.85 30.29
CA ASP A 17 -27.42 9.16 29.04
C ASP A 17 -26.36 8.14 28.58
N SER A 18 -25.72 7.46 29.53
CA SER A 18 -24.71 6.46 29.24
C SER A 18 -25.04 5.14 29.91
N VAL A 19 -24.55 4.06 29.33
CA VAL A 19 -24.72 2.71 29.87
C VAL A 19 -23.44 2.31 30.60
N GLU A 20 -23.59 1.91 31.86
CA GLU A 20 -22.58 1.13 32.54
C GLU A 20 -22.90 -0.35 32.35
N LEU A 21 -21.94 -1.11 31.82
CA LEU A 21 -22.10 -2.54 31.58
C LEU A 21 -21.72 -3.33 32.84
N GLU A 22 -22.49 -4.38 33.13
CA GLU A 22 -22.18 -5.39 34.16
C GLU A 22 -20.79 -5.96 33.91
N ARG A 23 -20.00 -6.02 34.98
CA ARG A 23 -18.62 -6.48 34.92
C ARG A 23 -18.43 -7.65 35.87
N LYS A 24 -18.19 -8.82 35.26
CA LYS A 24 -17.85 -10.04 35.99
C LYS A 24 -16.39 -10.00 36.43
N VAL A 25 -16.09 -10.74 37.50
CA VAL A 25 -14.71 -10.98 37.96
C VAL A 25 -13.87 -11.55 36.79
N GLY A 26 -12.72 -10.95 36.54
CA GLY A 26 -11.83 -11.20 35.40
C GLY A 26 -11.78 -10.07 34.37
N CYS A 27 -12.79 -9.18 34.32
CA CYS A 27 -12.79 -8.03 33.40
C CYS A 27 -11.74 -6.96 33.79
N GLU A 28 -11.28 -6.94 35.04
CA GLU A 28 -10.21 -6.08 35.56
C GLU A 28 -8.82 -6.35 34.93
N TYR A 29 -8.66 -7.47 34.22
CA TYR A 29 -7.41 -7.79 33.50
C TYR A 29 -7.38 -7.26 32.06
N LEU A 30 -8.46 -6.64 31.57
CA LEU A 30 -8.47 -5.96 30.27
C LEU A 30 -7.87 -4.55 30.41
N ASN A 31 -7.09 -4.14 29.40
CA ASN A 31 -6.26 -2.92 29.46
C ASN A 31 -7.00 -1.66 29.93
N ALA A 32 -8.23 -1.45 29.47
CA ALA A 32 -9.04 -0.28 29.83
C ALA A 32 -9.46 -0.23 31.32
N PHE A 33 -9.27 -1.30 32.09
CA PHE A 33 -9.83 -1.45 33.44
C PHE A 33 -8.80 -1.81 34.51
N SER A 34 -7.54 -2.06 34.11
CA SER A 34 -6.46 -2.33 35.07
C SER A 34 -5.62 -1.08 35.34
N PRO A 35 -5.65 -0.51 36.56
CA PRO A 35 -4.78 0.61 36.93
C PRO A 35 -3.29 0.27 36.76
N LEU A 36 -2.92 -1.00 36.98
CA LEU A 36 -1.54 -1.45 36.81
C LEU A 36 -1.16 -1.45 35.32
N LEU A 37 -1.99 -2.01 34.45
CA LEU A 37 -1.70 -1.99 33.00
C LEU A 37 -1.69 -0.55 32.47
N MET A 38 -2.60 0.32 32.91
CA MET A 38 -2.61 1.74 32.53
C MET A 38 -1.37 2.52 33.00
N ARG A 39 -0.78 2.15 34.13
CA ARG A 39 0.45 2.78 34.64
C ARG A 39 1.72 2.20 34.00
N VAL A 40 1.71 0.91 33.65
CA VAL A 40 2.87 0.18 33.11
C VAL A 40 2.96 0.32 31.61
N PHE A 41 1.86 0.11 30.89
CA PHE A 41 1.78 0.26 29.46
C PHE A 41 1.42 1.70 29.12
N LYS A 42 2.40 2.45 28.61
CA LYS A 42 2.25 3.85 28.20
C LYS A 42 1.76 3.98 26.75
N CYS A 43 0.93 3.05 26.27
CA CYS A 43 0.43 3.06 24.89
C CYS A 43 -1.10 3.19 24.83
N ASN A 44 -1.63 3.54 23.66
CA ASN A 44 -3.07 3.64 23.48
C ASN A 44 -3.68 2.22 23.45
N HIS A 45 -4.65 1.97 24.33
CA HIS A 45 -5.34 0.69 24.45
C HIS A 45 -6.81 0.75 23.99
N ASP A 46 -7.22 1.85 23.38
CA ASP A 46 -8.59 2.04 22.90
C ASP A 46 -8.89 1.08 21.74
N ILE A 47 -9.83 0.15 21.95
CA ILE A 47 -10.33 -0.75 20.91
C ILE A 47 -11.73 -0.28 20.57
N LYS A 48 -11.87 0.30 19.37
CA LYS A 48 -13.16 0.66 18.83
C LYS A 48 -13.64 -0.39 17.84
N PHE A 49 -14.80 -0.98 18.12
CA PHE A 49 -15.52 -1.79 17.13
C PHE A 49 -16.14 -0.85 16.10
N LEU A 50 -15.79 -1.03 14.83
CA LEU A 50 -16.50 -0.36 13.74
C LEU A 50 -17.73 -1.18 13.38
N THR A 51 -18.90 -0.59 13.60
CA THR A 51 -20.16 -1.17 13.12
C THR A 51 -20.47 -0.69 11.70
N ALA A 52 -21.27 -1.48 10.96
CA ALA A 52 -21.74 -1.08 9.64
C ALA A 52 -22.54 0.23 9.75
N GLY A 53 -22.15 1.26 9.00
CA GLY A 53 -22.83 2.56 8.99
C GLY A 53 -22.12 3.68 9.77
N GLU A 54 -20.96 3.44 10.38
CA GLU A 54 -20.19 4.48 11.10
C GLU A 54 -19.49 5.54 10.22
N GLY A 55 -19.75 5.51 8.91
CA GLY A 55 -19.25 6.50 7.96
C GLY A 55 -17.79 6.26 7.50
N PRO A 56 -17.45 6.73 6.29
CA PRO A 56 -16.14 6.50 5.68
C PRO A 56 -15.00 7.28 6.39
N GLU A 57 -15.31 8.32 7.16
CA GLU A 57 -14.34 9.05 7.98
C GLU A 57 -13.69 8.19 9.07
N LYS A 58 -14.39 7.17 9.58
CA LYS A 58 -13.82 6.22 10.54
C LYS A 58 -12.82 5.28 9.89
N ALA A 59 -13.03 4.90 8.63
CA ALA A 59 -12.07 4.13 7.86
C ALA A 59 -10.79 4.97 7.61
N TYR A 60 -10.93 6.25 7.28
CA TYR A 60 -9.78 7.16 7.15
C TYR A 60 -8.99 7.31 8.45
N TYR A 61 -9.69 7.50 9.57
CA TYR A 61 -9.05 7.54 10.89
C TYR A 61 -8.27 6.25 11.18
N MET A 62 -8.85 5.07 10.95
CA MET A 62 -8.14 3.81 11.14
C MET A 62 -6.89 3.69 10.29
N LEU A 63 -6.99 4.02 9.00
CA LEU A 63 -5.85 4.02 8.09
C LEU A 63 -4.76 4.95 8.61
N LYS A 64 -5.10 6.17 9.02
CA LYS A 64 -4.17 7.14 9.60
C LYS A 64 -3.37 6.56 10.78
N TYR A 65 -4.01 5.81 11.67
CA TYR A 65 -3.31 5.20 12.82
C TYR A 65 -2.48 3.98 12.42
N ALA A 66 -2.99 3.14 11.51
CA ALA A 66 -2.25 1.99 11.00
C ALA A 66 -0.99 2.41 10.21
N THR A 67 -1.04 3.57 9.55
CA THR A 67 0.08 4.12 8.78
C THR A 67 0.84 5.23 9.50
N LYS A 68 0.56 5.48 10.79
CA LYS A 68 1.26 6.52 11.55
C LYS A 68 2.74 6.10 11.67
N PRO A 69 3.70 6.98 11.33
CA PRO A 69 5.11 6.68 11.55
C PRO A 69 5.34 6.31 13.01
N GLN A 70 6.11 5.24 13.24
CA GLN A 70 6.55 4.93 14.60
C GLN A 70 7.49 6.03 15.08
N ASN A 71 7.38 6.38 16.36
CA ASN A 71 8.28 7.36 16.96
C ASN A 71 9.71 6.85 16.88
N VAL A 72 10.62 7.70 16.41
CA VAL A 72 12.02 7.36 16.29
C VAL A 72 12.66 7.48 17.68
N LEU A 73 12.73 6.37 18.42
CA LEU A 73 13.27 6.33 19.79
C LEU A 73 14.81 6.45 19.84
N GLU A 74 15.49 6.05 18.77
CA GLU A 74 16.95 6.00 18.69
C GLU A 74 17.46 6.91 17.56
N ASN A 75 18.70 7.43 17.67
CA ASN A 75 19.30 8.20 16.57
C ASN A 75 19.53 7.28 15.35
N PRO A 76 18.76 7.41 14.26
CA PRO A 76 18.79 6.45 13.16
C PRO A 76 20.16 6.44 12.47
N VAL A 77 20.85 7.58 12.39
CA VAL A 77 22.19 7.67 11.81
C VAL A 77 23.22 6.88 12.62
N ALA A 78 23.14 6.93 13.95
CA ALA A 78 24.03 6.17 14.82
C ALA A 78 23.80 4.66 14.66
N VAL A 79 22.54 4.23 14.56
CA VAL A 79 22.17 2.83 14.31
C VAL A 79 22.66 2.39 12.92
N TYR A 80 22.48 3.21 11.88
CA TYR A 80 22.98 2.94 10.52
C TYR A 80 24.50 2.77 10.50
N ALA A 81 25.24 3.70 11.13
CA ALA A 81 26.70 3.66 11.20
C ALA A 81 27.20 2.40 11.94
N HIS A 82 26.58 2.07 13.08
CA HIS A 82 26.92 0.86 13.83
C HIS A 82 26.62 -0.42 13.02
N ALA A 83 25.46 -0.48 12.37
CA ALA A 83 25.06 -1.62 11.55
C ALA A 83 26.03 -1.84 10.37
N PHE A 84 26.46 -0.76 9.72
CA PHE A 84 27.43 -0.79 8.63
C PHE A 84 28.83 -1.23 9.10
N ASP A 85 29.33 -0.66 10.21
CA ASP A 85 30.64 -1.05 10.78
C ASP A 85 30.64 -2.54 11.16
N LYS A 86 29.58 -3.00 11.83
CA LYS A 86 29.40 -4.40 12.20
C LYS A 86 29.36 -5.33 10.98
N ALA A 87 28.65 -4.94 9.92
CA ALA A 87 28.57 -5.70 8.69
C ALA A 87 29.92 -5.73 7.94
N SER A 88 30.62 -4.61 7.92
CA SER A 88 31.94 -4.46 7.29
C SER A 88 33.02 -5.30 7.96
N ARG A 89 32.99 -5.43 9.30
CA ARG A 89 33.92 -6.29 10.06
C ARG A 89 33.74 -7.78 9.79
N LYS A 90 32.56 -8.22 9.34
CA LYS A 90 32.28 -9.62 9.00
C LYS A 90 32.64 -9.98 7.56
N ARG A 91 33.24 -9.05 6.81
CA ARG A 91 33.60 -9.26 5.41
C ARG A 91 34.77 -10.23 5.31
N GLU A 92 34.55 -11.35 4.62
CA GLU A 92 35.62 -12.29 4.29
C GLU A 92 36.39 -11.83 3.04
N ILE A 93 37.69 -12.07 3.01
CA ILE A 93 38.59 -11.63 1.92
C ILE A 93 38.26 -12.34 0.60
N THR A 94 37.66 -13.53 0.67
CA THR A 94 37.34 -14.40 -0.47
C THR A 94 36.02 -14.06 -1.17
N ASP A 95 35.24 -13.12 -0.64
CA ASP A 95 33.93 -12.78 -1.21
C ASP A 95 34.04 -11.92 -2.46
N SER A 96 33.24 -12.26 -3.48
CA SER A 96 32.99 -11.34 -4.58
C SER A 96 32.39 -10.04 -4.05
N ALA A 97 32.77 -8.90 -4.63
CA ALA A 97 32.31 -7.58 -4.18
C ALA A 97 30.78 -7.47 -4.13
N VAL A 98 30.09 -8.12 -5.07
CA VAL A 98 28.62 -8.18 -5.14
C VAL A 98 28.03 -8.96 -3.96
N ASN A 99 28.59 -10.13 -3.61
CA ASN A 99 28.09 -10.95 -2.51
C ASN A 99 28.39 -10.31 -1.15
N ALA A 100 29.56 -9.68 -1.01
CA ALA A 100 29.90 -8.89 0.17
C ALA A 100 28.95 -7.69 0.36
N GLY A 101 28.65 -6.97 -0.73
CA GLY A 101 27.69 -5.87 -0.72
C GLY A 101 26.28 -6.32 -0.32
N LYS A 102 25.77 -7.40 -0.91
CA LYS A 102 24.46 -7.99 -0.56
C LYS A 102 24.37 -8.36 0.92
N ARG A 103 25.35 -9.10 1.44
CA ARG A 103 25.40 -9.48 2.86
C ARG A 103 25.49 -8.26 3.78
N CYS A 104 26.22 -7.23 3.37
CA CYS A 104 26.31 -5.99 4.12
C CYS A 104 24.94 -5.32 4.26
N VAL A 105 24.25 -5.10 3.13
CA VAL A 105 22.91 -4.50 3.11
C VAL A 105 21.92 -5.36 3.90
N GLN A 106 21.90 -6.68 3.71
CA GLN A 106 21.01 -7.58 4.44
C GLN A 106 21.28 -7.53 5.96
N SER A 107 22.55 -7.57 6.38
CA SER A 107 22.94 -7.45 7.79
C SER A 107 22.54 -6.09 8.38
N MET A 108 22.64 -5.02 7.60
CA MET A 108 22.15 -3.70 8.01
C MET A 108 20.64 -3.72 8.18
N CYS A 109 19.87 -4.16 7.18
CA CYS A 109 18.41 -4.28 7.27
C CYS A 109 17.96 -5.07 8.51
N CYS A 110 18.60 -6.22 8.78
CA CYS A 110 18.31 -7.05 9.97
C CYS A 110 18.72 -6.40 11.30
N THR A 111 19.70 -5.51 11.30
CA THR A 111 20.09 -4.76 12.52
C THR A 111 19.11 -3.62 12.77
N LEU A 112 18.67 -2.97 11.70
CA LEU A 112 17.74 -1.84 11.72
C LEU A 112 16.29 -2.24 12.05
N SER A 113 15.92 -3.51 11.85
CA SER A 113 14.64 -4.03 12.29
C SER A 113 14.59 -4.38 13.77
N LYS A 114 15.73 -4.52 14.46
CA LYS A 114 15.76 -4.85 15.90
C LYS A 114 15.12 -3.80 16.81
N PRO A 115 15.36 -2.49 16.63
CA PRO A 115 14.68 -1.48 17.43
C PRO A 115 13.26 -1.18 16.93
N GLN A 116 12.75 -1.84 15.89
CA GLN A 116 11.37 -1.62 15.46
C GLN A 116 10.41 -2.19 16.49
N GLU A 117 9.67 -1.31 17.15
CA GLU A 117 8.54 -1.69 17.98
C GLU A 117 7.37 -2.12 17.10
N VAL A 118 6.79 -3.27 17.44
CA VAL A 118 5.56 -3.77 16.85
C VAL A 118 4.43 -3.60 17.85
N SER A 119 3.24 -3.23 17.40
CA SER A 119 2.10 -3.09 18.30
C SER A 119 1.77 -4.44 18.95
N ALA A 120 1.40 -4.44 20.23
CA ALA A 120 1.05 -5.67 20.94
C ALA A 120 -0.04 -6.51 20.23
N PRO A 121 -1.08 -5.92 19.60
CA PRO A 121 -2.02 -6.68 18.78
C PRO A 121 -1.36 -7.36 17.56
N MET A 122 -0.43 -6.69 16.89
CA MET A 122 0.29 -7.25 15.74
C MET A 122 1.22 -8.40 16.15
N ALA A 123 1.92 -8.26 17.28
CA ALA A 123 2.73 -9.33 17.85
C ALA A 123 1.87 -10.54 18.25
N ALA A 124 0.73 -10.32 18.90
CA ALA A 124 -0.20 -11.38 19.27
C ALA A 124 -0.77 -12.10 18.03
N LEU A 125 -1.15 -11.35 16.98
CA LEU A 125 -1.63 -11.92 15.73
C LEU A 125 -0.57 -12.81 15.08
N TYR A 126 0.68 -12.35 15.07
CA TYR A 126 1.81 -13.11 14.54
C TYR A 126 2.07 -14.40 15.33
N VAL A 127 2.04 -14.35 16.67
CA VAL A 127 2.19 -15.56 17.51
C VAL A 127 1.05 -16.55 17.30
N LEU A 128 -0.17 -16.07 17.11
CA LEU A 128 -1.36 -16.92 16.97
C LEU A 128 -1.57 -17.48 15.56
N ARG A 129 -1.08 -16.80 14.51
CA ARG A 129 -1.37 -17.14 13.11
C ARG A 129 -0.16 -17.20 12.20
N GLU A 130 1.03 -17.04 12.75
CA GLU A 130 2.29 -16.95 12.00
C GLU A 130 2.26 -15.82 10.94
N SER A 131 1.40 -14.82 11.14
CA SER A 131 1.23 -13.67 10.25
C SER A 131 0.78 -12.44 11.02
N ALA A 132 1.39 -11.29 10.72
CA ALA A 132 1.00 -9.98 11.24
C ALA A 132 -0.20 -9.38 10.46
N PHE A 133 -0.65 -10.06 9.41
CA PHE A 133 -1.69 -9.60 8.51
C PHE A 133 -2.75 -10.69 8.30
N TYR A 134 -3.99 -10.25 8.17
CA TYR A 134 -5.10 -11.10 7.78
C TYR A 134 -5.90 -10.37 6.71
N ALA A 135 -6.16 -11.06 5.60
CA ALA A 135 -7.02 -10.57 4.55
C ALA A 135 -7.92 -11.69 4.06
N SER A 136 -9.15 -11.33 3.68
CA SER A 136 -10.11 -12.25 3.05
C SER A 136 -9.86 -12.44 1.55
N ALA A 137 -8.90 -11.72 0.98
CA ALA A 137 -8.56 -11.75 -0.43
C ALA A 137 -7.04 -11.65 -0.61
N ASP A 138 -6.56 -12.24 -1.70
CA ASP A 138 -5.19 -12.03 -2.17
C ASP A 138 -5.11 -10.71 -2.96
N PHE A 139 -3.90 -10.14 -3.02
CA PHE A 139 -3.62 -8.89 -3.71
C PHE A 139 -2.60 -9.07 -4.81
N VAL A 140 -2.69 -8.23 -5.85
CA VAL A 140 -1.67 -8.10 -6.89
C VAL A 140 -1.33 -6.64 -7.07
N LYS A 141 -0.03 -6.35 -7.14
CA LYS A 141 0.46 -4.98 -7.34
C LYS A 141 0.40 -4.61 -8.81
N VAL A 142 -0.10 -3.41 -9.10
CA VAL A 142 -0.08 -2.81 -10.44
C VAL A 142 0.72 -1.52 -10.37
N ALA A 143 1.96 -1.56 -10.88
CA ALA A 143 2.85 -0.40 -10.92
C ALA A 143 2.42 0.59 -12.02
N LEU A 144 1.37 1.37 -11.75
CA LEU A 144 0.71 2.23 -12.74
C LEU A 144 1.67 3.22 -13.40
N ASN A 145 2.58 3.83 -12.63
CA ASN A 145 3.54 4.79 -13.16
C ASN A 145 4.39 4.18 -14.29
N ALA A 146 4.87 2.93 -14.14
CA ALA A 146 5.65 2.26 -15.17
C ALA A 146 4.89 2.11 -16.50
N PHE A 147 3.58 1.89 -16.44
CA PHE A 147 2.74 1.84 -17.63
C PHE A 147 2.50 3.24 -18.21
N VAL A 148 2.18 4.23 -17.37
CA VAL A 148 1.93 5.61 -17.81
C VAL A 148 3.18 6.22 -18.45
N ASP A 149 4.35 6.01 -17.85
CA ASP A 149 5.63 6.52 -18.32
C ASP A 149 6.01 5.92 -19.68
N MET A 150 5.87 4.60 -19.84
CA MET A 150 6.02 3.94 -21.13
C MET A 150 5.03 4.48 -22.18
N LEU A 151 3.75 4.62 -21.83
CA LEU A 151 2.69 4.89 -22.80
C LEU A 151 2.66 6.34 -23.26
N PHE A 152 3.01 7.29 -22.39
CA PHE A 152 2.75 8.70 -22.63
C PHE A 152 3.98 9.59 -22.51
N ASN A 153 5.07 9.11 -21.92
CA ASN A 153 6.30 9.87 -21.74
C ASN A 153 7.47 9.26 -22.54
N GLU A 154 7.27 8.10 -23.17
CA GLU A 154 8.30 7.35 -23.92
C GLU A 154 9.56 7.05 -23.07
N GLU A 155 9.35 6.98 -21.75
CA GLU A 155 10.43 6.72 -20.80
C GLU A 155 10.77 5.22 -20.76
N PRO A 156 12.05 4.88 -20.58
CA PRO A 156 12.47 3.49 -20.43
C PRO A 156 11.88 2.88 -19.16
N ILE A 157 11.45 1.62 -19.28
CA ILE A 157 10.87 0.89 -18.15
C ILE A 157 11.98 0.18 -17.40
N GLU A 158 11.90 0.21 -16.07
CA GLU A 158 12.75 -0.62 -15.23
C GLU A 158 12.29 -2.08 -15.29
N VAL A 159 13.23 -2.97 -15.60
CA VAL A 159 12.95 -4.39 -15.79
C VAL A 159 13.90 -5.22 -14.94
N MET A 160 13.42 -6.36 -14.47
CA MET A 160 14.28 -7.34 -13.84
C MET A 160 14.92 -8.21 -14.92
N LEU A 161 16.24 -8.35 -14.91
CA LEU A 161 16.92 -9.30 -15.77
C LEU A 161 16.95 -10.67 -15.09
N ARG A 162 16.48 -11.70 -15.82
CA ARG A 162 16.62 -13.09 -15.41
C ARG A 162 17.63 -13.80 -16.31
N PRO A 163 18.61 -14.52 -15.74
CA PRO A 163 19.46 -15.37 -16.54
C PRO A 163 18.60 -16.46 -17.20
N SER A 164 18.85 -16.68 -18.48
CA SER A 164 18.35 -17.84 -19.22
C SER A 164 18.99 -19.12 -18.66
N ASP A 165 18.38 -20.27 -18.91
CA ASP A 165 18.86 -21.57 -18.42
C ASP A 165 20.32 -21.86 -18.88
N ASN A 166 20.78 -21.22 -19.96
CA ASN A 166 22.15 -21.34 -20.47
C ASN A 166 23.17 -20.35 -19.83
N SER A 167 22.76 -19.56 -18.82
CA SER A 167 23.56 -18.60 -18.01
C SER A 167 24.28 -17.45 -18.72
N THR A 168 24.37 -17.45 -20.05
CA THR A 168 25.09 -16.43 -20.85
C THR A 168 24.19 -15.34 -21.43
N THR A 169 22.87 -15.54 -21.38
CA THR A 169 21.86 -14.61 -21.92
C THR A 169 20.90 -14.21 -20.81
N TYR A 170 20.56 -12.92 -20.73
CA TYR A 170 19.58 -12.40 -19.78
C TYR A 170 18.32 -11.99 -20.54
N ARG A 171 17.16 -12.33 -19.99
CA ARG A 171 15.86 -11.94 -20.55
C ARG A 171 15.17 -10.95 -19.60
N PRO A 172 14.64 -9.83 -20.11
CA PRO A 172 13.94 -8.87 -19.28
C PRO A 172 12.57 -9.41 -18.84
N GLN A 173 12.20 -9.14 -17.60
CA GLN A 173 10.93 -9.51 -16.99
C GLN A 173 10.26 -8.25 -16.44
N SER A 174 9.03 -8.00 -16.88
CA SER A 174 8.18 -6.93 -16.36
C SER A 174 6.71 -7.29 -16.56
N ALA A 175 5.86 -6.87 -15.62
CA ALA A 175 4.41 -6.99 -15.75
C ALA A 175 3.87 -6.24 -16.98
N VAL A 176 4.60 -5.21 -17.43
CA VAL A 176 4.29 -4.50 -18.68
C VAL A 176 4.36 -5.45 -19.87
N PHE A 177 5.46 -6.21 -19.99
CA PHE A 177 5.62 -7.16 -21.09
C PHE A 177 4.61 -8.30 -21.03
N ASP A 178 4.27 -8.76 -19.82
CA ASP A 178 3.24 -9.79 -19.64
C ASP A 178 1.89 -9.33 -20.19
N TYR A 179 1.51 -8.06 -19.94
CA TYR A 179 0.26 -7.50 -20.44
C TYR A 179 0.30 -7.15 -21.93
N VAL A 180 1.36 -6.49 -22.41
CA VAL A 180 1.50 -6.06 -23.81
C VAL A 180 1.58 -7.23 -24.77
N HIS A 181 2.25 -8.32 -24.38
CA HIS A 181 2.38 -9.54 -25.18
C HIS A 181 1.41 -10.65 -24.74
N ARG A 182 0.33 -10.31 -24.04
CA ARG A 182 -0.73 -11.28 -23.66
C ARG A 182 -1.26 -12.03 -24.89
N PRO A 183 -1.84 -13.23 -24.74
CA PRO A 183 -2.47 -13.97 -25.84
C PRO A 183 -3.52 -13.12 -26.61
N GLN A 184 -3.70 -13.35 -27.92
CA GLN A 184 -4.69 -12.63 -28.75
C GLN A 184 -6.13 -12.81 -28.23
N THR A 185 -6.44 -13.96 -27.63
CA THR A 185 -7.74 -14.21 -26.99
C THR A 185 -8.05 -13.24 -25.85
N LEU A 186 -7.05 -12.52 -25.33
CA LEU A 186 -7.17 -11.51 -24.28
C LEU A 186 -7.04 -10.07 -24.83
N ASP A 187 -7.16 -9.85 -26.14
CA ASP A 187 -7.03 -8.50 -26.74
C ASP A 187 -7.95 -7.46 -26.10
N ARG A 188 -9.19 -7.87 -25.77
CA ARG A 188 -10.20 -7.01 -25.13
C ARG A 188 -10.06 -6.86 -23.62
N CYS A 189 -9.13 -7.59 -23.00
CA CYS A 189 -8.90 -7.54 -21.56
C CYS A 189 -8.10 -6.27 -21.22
N ASN A 190 -8.62 -5.43 -20.34
CA ASN A 190 -7.88 -4.26 -19.84
C ASN A 190 -6.87 -4.65 -18.74
N LEU A 191 -6.01 -3.72 -18.33
CA LEU A 191 -4.93 -3.99 -17.38
C LEU A 191 -5.45 -4.43 -16.01
N MET A 192 -6.55 -3.82 -15.54
CA MET A 192 -7.18 -4.19 -14.28
C MET A 192 -7.73 -5.61 -14.32
N GLU A 193 -8.49 -5.96 -15.37
CA GLU A 193 -9.03 -7.31 -15.56
C GLU A 193 -7.92 -8.35 -15.71
N PHE A 194 -6.86 -8.02 -16.46
CA PHE A 194 -5.73 -8.90 -16.65
C PHE A 194 -5.06 -9.20 -15.31
N SER A 195 -4.75 -8.17 -14.54
CA SER A 195 -4.09 -8.29 -13.24
C SER A 195 -4.94 -9.10 -12.24
N LYS A 196 -6.24 -8.82 -12.17
CA LYS A 196 -7.18 -9.47 -11.24
C LYS A 196 -7.43 -10.95 -11.56
N ASN A 197 -7.52 -11.30 -12.84
CA ASN A 197 -8.03 -12.62 -13.27
C ASN A 197 -6.96 -13.55 -13.82
N TRP A 198 -5.76 -13.05 -14.13
CA TRP A 198 -4.74 -13.83 -14.81
C TRP A 198 -3.43 -13.85 -14.03
N THR A 199 -2.69 -14.93 -14.19
CA THR A 199 -1.36 -15.10 -13.59
C THR A 199 -0.43 -15.79 -14.58
N LYS A 200 0.85 -15.42 -14.54
CA LYS A 200 1.90 -16.05 -15.32
C LYS A 200 2.44 -17.25 -14.54
N GLN A 201 2.62 -18.38 -15.22
CA GLN A 201 3.22 -19.59 -14.64
C GLN A 201 4.32 -20.15 -15.54
N LYS A 202 5.38 -20.71 -14.94
CA LYS A 202 6.48 -21.38 -15.65
C LYS A 202 6.06 -22.79 -16.08
N ASN A 203 5.16 -22.87 -17.06
CA ASN A 203 4.76 -24.10 -17.72
C ASN A 203 4.19 -23.78 -19.11
N LEU A 204 3.84 -24.83 -19.85
CA LEU A 204 3.40 -24.75 -21.25
C LEU A 204 1.92 -25.13 -21.45
N THR A 205 1.16 -25.22 -20.36
CA THR A 205 -0.21 -25.76 -20.36
C THR A 205 -1.30 -24.70 -20.47
N GLY A 206 -0.96 -23.42 -20.24
CA GLY A 206 -1.89 -22.30 -20.33
C GLY A 206 -1.91 -21.62 -21.70
N LEU A 207 -2.47 -20.41 -21.74
CA LEU A 207 -2.47 -19.58 -22.94
C LEU A 207 -1.05 -19.05 -23.22
N ARG A 208 -0.61 -19.16 -24.47
CA ARG A 208 0.71 -18.69 -24.91
C ARG A 208 0.73 -17.16 -25.06
N PHE A 209 1.81 -16.54 -24.58
CA PHE A 209 2.13 -15.16 -24.94
C PHE A 209 2.33 -15.02 -26.45
N LEU A 210 2.42 -13.79 -26.94
CA LEU A 210 2.93 -13.55 -28.30
C LEU A 210 4.42 -13.88 -28.38
N GLN A 211 4.91 -14.16 -29.60
CA GLN A 211 6.27 -14.69 -29.83
C GLN A 211 7.37 -13.70 -29.44
N GLU A 212 7.06 -12.40 -29.45
CA GLU A 212 7.93 -11.30 -29.04
C GLU A 212 8.14 -11.26 -27.53
N HIS A 213 7.32 -11.98 -26.74
CA HIS A 213 7.50 -12.04 -25.31
C HIS A 213 8.78 -12.79 -24.94
N GLY A 214 9.66 -12.16 -24.16
CA GLY A 214 10.93 -12.75 -23.74
C GLY A 214 10.80 -14.10 -23.03
N GLN A 215 9.63 -14.45 -22.49
CA GLN A 215 9.38 -15.73 -21.82
C GLN A 215 8.38 -16.64 -22.56
N TYR A 216 8.12 -16.40 -23.85
CA TYR A 216 7.19 -17.18 -24.68
C TYR A 216 7.39 -18.70 -24.61
N GLU A 217 8.65 -19.14 -24.64
CA GLU A 217 9.02 -20.56 -24.67
C GLU A 217 8.85 -21.27 -23.33
N THR A 218 8.84 -20.52 -22.21
CA THR A 218 8.95 -21.08 -20.86
C THR A 218 7.73 -20.81 -19.97
N HIS A 219 6.93 -19.81 -20.29
CA HIS A 219 5.80 -19.38 -19.47
C HIS A 219 4.51 -19.29 -20.28
N THR A 220 3.39 -19.51 -19.57
CA THR A 220 2.03 -19.34 -20.09
C THR A 220 1.17 -18.57 -19.10
N ILE A 221 0.06 -18.03 -19.59
CA ILE A 221 -0.95 -17.30 -18.83
C ILE A 221 -2.08 -18.25 -18.43
N HIS A 222 -2.45 -18.20 -17.15
CA HIS A 222 -3.50 -19.01 -16.54
C HIS A 222 -4.55 -18.13 -15.90
N ARG A 223 -5.81 -18.52 -16.03
CA ARG A 223 -6.90 -17.86 -15.32
C ARG A 223 -6.84 -18.29 -13.85
N ARG A 224 -6.96 -17.32 -12.95
CA ARG A 224 -7.03 -17.57 -11.50
C ARG A 224 -8.38 -18.21 -11.16
N LEU A 225 -8.38 -19.11 -10.18
CA LEU A 225 -9.60 -19.73 -9.65
C LEU A 225 -10.46 -18.72 -8.90
N LEU A 226 -9.82 -17.87 -8.10
CA LEU A 226 -10.43 -16.76 -7.39
C LEU A 226 -9.79 -15.45 -7.86
N PRO A 227 -10.58 -14.40 -8.14
CA PRO A 227 -10.03 -13.11 -8.51
C PRO A 227 -9.29 -12.51 -7.32
N VAL A 228 -8.19 -11.82 -7.63
CA VAL A 228 -7.39 -11.09 -6.63
C VAL A 228 -7.68 -9.60 -6.71
N VAL A 229 -7.41 -8.87 -5.64
CA VAL A 229 -7.58 -7.41 -5.60
C VAL A 229 -6.36 -6.75 -6.23
N ALA A 230 -6.57 -6.00 -7.31
CA ALA A 230 -5.51 -5.19 -7.92
C ALA A 230 -5.27 -3.92 -7.09
N THR A 231 -4.08 -3.82 -6.50
CA THR A 231 -3.62 -2.68 -5.72
C THR A 231 -2.72 -1.81 -6.58
N ILE A 232 -3.15 -0.56 -6.81
CA ILE A 232 -2.39 0.39 -7.61
C ILE A 232 -1.21 0.92 -6.80
N ILE A 233 -0.01 0.74 -7.33
CA ILE A 233 1.23 1.27 -6.77
C ILE A 233 1.66 2.48 -7.60
N GLY A 234 1.92 3.60 -6.92
CA GLY A 234 2.32 4.85 -7.56
C GLY A 234 1.72 6.07 -6.86
N LYS A 235 1.66 7.19 -7.59
CA LYS A 235 1.06 8.42 -7.08
C LYS A 235 -0.46 8.24 -6.97
N ARG A 236 -1.05 8.77 -5.89
CA ARG A 236 -2.50 8.77 -5.69
C ARG A 236 -3.19 9.51 -6.83
N LEU A 237 -4.32 8.99 -7.29
CA LEU A 237 -5.13 9.63 -8.31
C LEU A 237 -5.70 10.96 -7.79
N PRO A 238 -5.67 12.05 -8.57
CA PRO A 238 -6.27 13.32 -8.18
C PRO A 238 -7.77 13.20 -7.87
N ASP A 239 -8.28 14.10 -7.02
CA ASP A 239 -9.70 14.14 -6.66
C ASP A 239 -10.56 14.57 -7.86
N ALA A 240 -11.26 13.62 -8.47
CA ALA A 240 -12.04 13.89 -9.68
C ALA A 240 -13.26 14.81 -9.44
N ARG A 241 -13.60 15.09 -8.18
CA ARG A 241 -14.70 15.99 -7.79
C ARG A 241 -14.27 17.46 -7.79
N ASP A 242 -12.97 17.73 -7.85
CA ASP A 242 -12.45 19.10 -7.87
C ASP A 242 -12.68 19.78 -9.22
N ASN A 243 -13.65 20.69 -9.25
CA ASN A 243 -13.97 21.49 -10.44
C ASN A 243 -12.81 22.42 -10.87
N ASN A 244 -11.92 22.78 -9.94
CA ASN A 244 -10.77 23.65 -10.19
C ASN A 244 -9.47 22.86 -10.40
N MET A 245 -9.56 21.55 -10.66
CA MET A 245 -8.41 20.69 -10.85
C MET A 245 -7.44 21.26 -11.90
N PRO A 246 -6.13 21.38 -11.58
CA PRO A 246 -5.12 21.80 -12.54
C PRO A 246 -5.06 20.91 -13.77
N ALA A 247 -4.72 21.48 -14.93
CA ALA A 247 -4.68 20.76 -16.20
C ALA A 247 -3.77 19.51 -16.16
N GLU A 248 -2.62 19.59 -15.51
CA GLU A 248 -1.70 18.45 -15.37
C GLU A 248 -2.26 17.33 -14.50
N SER A 249 -2.96 17.68 -13.41
CA SER A 249 -3.67 16.69 -12.58
C SER A 249 -4.79 16.02 -13.36
N ARG A 250 -5.53 16.79 -14.16
CA ARG A 250 -6.57 16.25 -15.05
C ARG A 250 -5.98 15.27 -16.07
N LYS A 251 -4.88 15.63 -16.72
CA LYS A 251 -4.15 14.74 -17.64
C LYS A 251 -3.67 13.47 -16.93
N MET A 252 -3.11 13.58 -15.73
CA MET A 252 -2.66 12.44 -14.94
C MET A 252 -3.82 11.47 -14.64
N LEU A 253 -4.97 12.01 -14.20
CA LEU A 253 -6.17 11.20 -13.95
C LEU A 253 -6.65 10.49 -15.21
N GLN A 254 -6.78 11.22 -16.33
CA GLN A 254 -7.25 10.68 -17.61
C GLN A 254 -6.32 9.57 -18.13
N ARG A 255 -5.01 9.82 -18.15
CA ARG A 255 -4.00 8.83 -18.57
C ARG A 255 -4.04 7.60 -17.68
N SER A 256 -4.20 7.77 -16.37
CA SER A 256 -4.28 6.66 -15.42
C SER A 256 -5.50 5.78 -15.69
N LEU A 257 -6.68 6.37 -15.87
CA LEU A 257 -7.92 5.63 -16.13
C LEU A 257 -7.87 4.89 -17.48
N LEU A 258 -7.33 5.53 -18.51
CA LEU A 258 -7.12 4.87 -19.81
C LEU A 258 -6.17 3.68 -19.69
N THR A 259 -5.02 3.86 -19.02
CA THR A 259 -4.07 2.77 -18.78
C THR A 259 -4.69 1.61 -18.00
N LEU A 260 -5.55 1.88 -17.03
CA LEU A 260 -6.14 0.83 -16.21
C LEU A 260 -7.28 0.08 -16.91
N PHE A 261 -8.13 0.80 -17.67
CA PHE A 261 -9.42 0.28 -18.13
C PHE A 261 -9.64 0.24 -19.64
N LYS A 262 -8.79 0.89 -20.44
CA LYS A 262 -8.82 0.75 -21.90
C LYS A 262 -7.82 -0.33 -22.33
N PRO A 263 -8.23 -1.36 -23.09
CA PRO A 263 -7.29 -2.36 -23.60
C PRO A 263 -6.26 -1.73 -24.56
N PHE A 264 -4.99 -2.11 -24.44
CA PHE A 264 -3.91 -1.64 -25.30
C PHE A 264 -2.80 -2.69 -25.43
N ARG A 265 -2.01 -2.59 -26.49
CA ARG A 265 -0.70 -3.24 -26.64
C ARG A 265 0.41 -2.22 -26.92
N ARG A 266 0.06 -1.07 -27.49
CA ARG A 266 1.00 0.01 -27.85
C ARG A 266 0.42 1.40 -27.52
N PRO A 267 1.26 2.44 -27.40
CA PRO A 267 0.81 3.81 -27.16
C PRO A 267 -0.29 4.28 -28.12
N ALA A 268 -0.19 3.91 -29.39
CA ALA A 268 -1.18 4.26 -30.42
C ALA A 268 -2.61 3.78 -30.14
N ASP A 269 -2.79 2.73 -29.33
CA ASP A 269 -4.12 2.21 -28.99
C ASP A 269 -4.83 3.10 -27.93
N LEU A 270 -4.03 3.81 -27.14
CA LEU A 270 -4.49 4.83 -26.18
C LEU A 270 -4.40 6.24 -26.75
N ALA A 271 -3.77 6.41 -27.91
CA ALA A 271 -3.64 7.71 -28.55
C ALA A 271 -5.02 8.29 -28.81
N LEU A 272 -5.32 9.32 -28.04
CA LEU A 272 -6.39 10.25 -28.26
C LEU A 272 -5.92 11.14 -29.41
N GLY A 273 -5.95 10.62 -30.64
CA GLY A 273 -5.29 11.21 -31.82
C GLY A 273 -5.46 12.73 -31.91
N GLY A 274 -4.47 13.44 -32.48
CA GLY A 274 -4.13 14.87 -32.34
C GLY A 274 -5.18 15.99 -32.42
N ARG A 275 -6.48 15.71 -32.29
CA ARG A 275 -7.49 16.61 -31.73
C ARG A 275 -7.44 16.61 -30.20
N ASP A 276 -8.20 17.52 -29.61
CA ASP A 276 -8.27 17.75 -28.17
C ASP A 276 -8.41 16.44 -27.36
N SER A 277 -7.32 16.07 -26.67
CA SER A 277 -7.24 14.87 -25.83
C SER A 277 -8.36 14.81 -24.78
N ALA A 278 -8.85 15.96 -24.30
CA ALA A 278 -9.94 15.98 -23.33
C ALA A 278 -11.25 15.48 -23.95
N PHE A 279 -11.56 15.89 -25.18
CA PHE A 279 -12.76 15.45 -25.90
C PHE A 279 -12.74 13.93 -26.15
N MET A 280 -11.62 13.39 -26.59
CA MET A 280 -11.48 11.97 -26.88
C MET A 280 -11.58 11.12 -25.61
N PHE A 281 -11.00 11.57 -24.50
CA PHE A 281 -11.17 10.92 -23.20
C PHE A 281 -12.64 10.92 -22.80
N GLN A 282 -13.31 12.08 -22.91
CA GLN A 282 -14.72 12.21 -22.54
C GLN A 282 -15.62 11.29 -23.37
N SER A 283 -15.39 11.22 -24.68
CA SER A 283 -16.12 10.31 -25.57
C SER A 283 -15.94 8.85 -25.16
N TRP A 284 -14.72 8.42 -24.81
CA TRP A 284 -14.48 7.07 -24.28
C TRP A 284 -15.17 6.88 -22.93
N TRP A 285 -15.05 7.84 -22.01
CA TRP A 285 -15.64 7.77 -20.67
C TRP A 285 -17.17 7.62 -20.71
N ASP A 286 -17.83 8.34 -21.61
CA ASP A 286 -19.29 8.35 -21.71
C ASP A 286 -19.83 7.11 -22.44
N ASN A 287 -19.12 6.59 -23.45
CA ASN A 287 -19.67 5.58 -24.35
C ASN A 287 -19.04 4.19 -24.22
N GLU A 288 -17.78 4.09 -23.79
CA GLU A 288 -16.98 2.86 -23.88
C GLU A 288 -16.40 2.39 -22.53
N ALA A 289 -16.20 3.31 -21.58
CA ALA A 289 -15.60 2.96 -20.30
C ALA A 289 -16.48 1.94 -19.55
N PRO A 290 -15.87 0.86 -19.00
CA PRO A 290 -16.62 -0.16 -18.28
C PRO A 290 -17.12 0.38 -16.94
N ASP A 291 -18.22 -0.17 -16.42
CA ASP A 291 -18.78 0.25 -15.12
C ASP A 291 -17.78 0.07 -13.98
N SER A 292 -16.89 -0.92 -14.08
CA SER A 292 -15.80 -1.12 -13.12
C SER A 292 -14.83 0.07 -13.05
N ALA A 293 -14.67 0.84 -14.13
CA ALA A 293 -13.85 2.06 -14.14
C ALA A 293 -14.53 3.18 -13.34
N ARG A 294 -15.86 3.32 -13.50
CA ARG A 294 -16.68 4.29 -12.75
C ARG A 294 -16.66 3.97 -11.26
N GLN A 295 -16.91 2.72 -10.91
CA GLN A 295 -16.84 2.25 -9.52
C GLN A 295 -15.45 2.45 -8.93
N PHE A 296 -14.40 2.16 -9.71
CA PHE A 296 -13.03 2.36 -9.25
C PHE A 296 -12.73 3.85 -8.98
N LEU A 297 -13.18 4.75 -9.84
CA LEU A 297 -12.98 6.20 -9.65
C LEU A 297 -13.77 6.71 -8.45
N GLU A 298 -15.01 6.25 -8.27
CA GLU A 298 -15.83 6.54 -7.10
C GLU A 298 -15.13 6.09 -5.81
N ASN A 299 -14.71 4.82 -5.74
CA ASN A 299 -13.98 4.27 -4.59
C ASN A 299 -12.64 4.99 -4.36
N SER A 300 -11.99 5.49 -5.41
CA SER A 300 -10.76 6.26 -5.30
C SER A 300 -11.01 7.64 -4.66
N ASN A 301 -12.16 8.24 -4.97
CA ASN A 301 -12.59 9.52 -4.39
C ASN A 301 -13.03 9.40 -2.94
N ASP A 302 -13.43 8.21 -2.46
CA ASP A 302 -13.78 7.98 -1.06
C ASP A 302 -12.68 8.42 -0.10
N TYR A 303 -11.41 8.30 -0.49
CA TYR A 303 -10.31 8.83 0.29
C TYR A 303 -10.47 10.34 0.57
N TYR A 304 -10.76 11.12 -0.47
CA TYR A 304 -10.89 12.57 -0.36
C TYR A 304 -12.15 12.95 0.42
N THR A 305 -13.27 12.28 0.16
CA THR A 305 -14.51 12.40 0.95
C THR A 305 -14.23 12.13 2.43
N SER A 306 -13.58 11.01 2.74
CA SER A 306 -13.29 10.59 4.11
C SER A 306 -12.33 11.55 4.81
N ARG A 307 -11.32 12.04 4.10
CA ARG A 307 -10.35 13.03 4.61
C ARG A 307 -11.04 14.35 4.94
N GLU A 308 -11.90 14.86 4.05
CA GLU A 308 -12.66 16.08 4.29
C GLU A 308 -13.62 15.93 5.49
N LEU A 309 -14.35 14.82 5.58
CA LEU A 309 -15.23 14.54 6.70
C LEU A 309 -14.45 14.42 8.01
N ALA A 310 -13.28 13.78 7.98
CA ALA A 310 -12.39 13.71 9.14
C ALA A 310 -11.88 15.10 9.58
N ARG A 311 -11.55 16.00 8.63
CA ARG A 311 -11.13 17.39 8.94
C ARG A 311 -12.29 18.25 9.48
N LYS A 312 -13.49 18.08 8.92
CA LYS A 312 -14.69 18.82 9.32
C LYS A 312 -15.22 18.38 10.68
N ARG A 313 -14.91 17.16 11.10
CA ARG A 313 -15.14 16.71 12.46
C ARG A 313 -14.23 17.56 13.36
N SER A 314 -14.79 18.65 13.89
CA SER A 314 -14.31 19.24 15.13
C SER A 314 -14.01 18.06 16.05
N ASP A 315 -12.75 17.93 16.49
CA ASP A 315 -12.41 16.92 17.47
C ASP A 315 -13.10 17.35 18.77
N GLU A 316 -14.41 17.13 18.87
CA GLU A 316 -15.17 17.28 20.10
C GLU A 316 -14.53 16.45 21.21
N SER A 317 -13.76 15.41 20.85
CA SER A 317 -12.89 14.65 21.73
C SER A 317 -11.64 15.45 22.17
N LYS A 318 -10.94 16.16 21.27
CA LYS A 318 -9.83 17.07 21.66
C LYS A 318 -10.35 18.25 22.46
N GLU A 319 -11.49 18.84 22.08
CA GLU A 319 -12.07 19.97 22.81
C GLU A 319 -12.57 19.54 24.19
N ARG A 320 -13.21 18.38 24.31
CA ARG A 320 -13.53 17.76 25.62
C ARG A 320 -12.27 17.42 26.42
N PHE A 321 -11.19 16.97 25.78
CA PHE A 321 -9.93 16.67 26.45
C PHE A 321 -9.24 17.94 26.97
N ARG A 322 -9.18 19.02 26.16
CA ARG A 322 -8.65 20.34 26.54
C ARG A 322 -9.38 20.95 27.73
N VAL A 323 -10.70 20.80 27.77
CA VAL A 323 -11.51 21.22 28.93
C VAL A 323 -11.20 20.39 30.18
N SER A 324 -10.87 19.10 30.04
CA SER A 324 -10.61 18.21 31.18
C SER A 324 -9.20 18.29 31.78
N VAL A 325 -8.18 18.64 30.99
CA VAL A 325 -6.76 18.63 31.44
C VAL A 325 -6.29 20.00 31.96
N GLY A 326 -7.07 21.07 31.73
CA GLY A 326 -6.66 22.42 32.11
C GLY A 326 -5.60 22.99 31.17
N ALA A 327 -5.74 24.26 30.80
CA ALA A 327 -4.94 24.88 29.74
C ALA A 327 -3.43 25.00 30.02
N SER A 328 -2.97 24.70 31.25
CA SER A 328 -1.58 24.91 31.68
C SER A 328 -0.62 23.78 31.31
N ASP A 329 -1.10 22.58 31.02
CA ASP A 329 -0.26 21.38 30.86
C ASP A 329 -0.09 20.95 29.39
N LEU A 330 -0.57 21.77 28.45
CA LEU A 330 -0.63 21.49 27.01
C LEU A 330 0.52 22.14 26.24
N HIS A 331 1.76 21.80 26.57
CA HIS A 331 2.90 22.26 25.75
C HIS A 331 3.26 21.36 24.57
N ASP A 332 2.77 20.11 24.50
CA ASP A 332 3.24 19.14 23.47
C ASP A 332 2.13 18.25 22.85
N ILE A 333 0.93 18.77 22.63
CA ILE A 333 0.00 18.09 21.70
C ILE A 333 0.15 18.72 20.33
N GLU A 334 1.15 18.27 19.57
CA GLU A 334 1.28 18.59 18.16
C GLU A 334 -0.06 18.36 17.44
N SER A 335 -0.46 19.31 16.62
CA SER A 335 -1.58 19.16 15.69
C SER A 335 -1.28 17.96 14.78
N ASP A 336 -1.94 16.83 15.04
CA ASP A 336 -1.93 15.62 14.23
C ASP A 336 -2.36 15.86 12.74
N ASP A 337 -2.70 17.10 12.37
CA ASP A 337 -3.16 17.50 11.04
C ASP A 337 -2.01 17.71 10.04
N ASP A 338 -0.76 17.88 10.49
CA ASP A 338 0.35 18.31 9.63
C ASP A 338 1.18 17.17 9.01
N ILE A 339 0.96 15.91 9.40
CA ILE A 339 1.88 14.79 9.06
C ILE A 339 1.52 14.08 7.72
N ILE A 340 0.36 14.37 7.12
CA ILE A 340 -0.11 13.69 5.87
C ILE A 340 -0.48 14.69 4.76
N ASP A 341 -0.12 15.97 4.89
CA ASP A 341 -0.24 16.91 3.77
C ASP A 341 0.85 16.70 2.71
N GLU A 342 1.90 15.91 3.02
CA GLU A 342 2.73 15.31 1.98
C GLU A 342 1.98 14.15 1.31
N PRO A 343 1.87 14.14 -0.04
CA PRO A 343 1.29 13.00 -0.74
C PRO A 343 2.08 11.76 -0.34
N PHE A 344 1.40 10.82 0.34
CA PHE A 344 1.96 9.52 0.70
C PHE A 344 2.37 8.82 -0.60
N ASN A 345 3.63 9.00 -0.99
CA ASN A 345 4.23 8.42 -2.18
C ASN A 345 4.55 6.96 -1.82
N MET A 346 3.52 6.11 -1.83
CA MET A 346 3.66 4.66 -1.62
C MET A 346 4.76 4.06 -2.50
N GLY A 347 5.02 4.68 -3.67
CA GLY A 347 6.06 4.25 -4.61
C GLY A 347 7.51 4.31 -4.10
N GLU A 348 7.85 5.21 -3.18
CA GLU A 348 9.25 5.37 -2.72
C GLU A 348 9.57 4.59 -1.45
N ARG A 349 8.58 4.30 -0.59
CA ARG A 349 8.81 3.54 0.66
C ARG A 349 8.36 2.07 0.59
N GLU A 350 7.37 1.70 -0.24
CA GLU A 350 7.02 0.28 -0.39
C GLU A 350 7.98 -0.50 -1.31
N THR A 351 8.68 0.19 -2.21
CA THR A 351 9.84 -0.40 -2.91
C THR A 351 10.94 -0.76 -1.91
N GLU A 352 11.09 -0.05 -0.79
CA GLU A 352 12.06 -0.40 0.25
C GLU A 352 11.54 -1.38 1.32
N VAL A 353 10.24 -1.45 1.59
CA VAL A 353 9.70 -2.26 2.72
C VAL A 353 9.10 -3.59 2.26
N VAL A 354 8.52 -3.68 1.06
CA VAL A 354 7.96 -4.96 0.57
C VAL A 354 8.99 -5.79 -0.18
N ASP A 355 10.01 -5.18 -0.80
CA ASP A 355 11.20 -5.91 -1.26
C ASP A 355 11.98 -6.54 -0.09
N ARG A 356 11.77 -6.10 1.16
CA ARG A 356 12.41 -6.70 2.35
C ARG A 356 11.77 -8.01 2.82
N PHE A 357 10.54 -8.33 2.40
CA PHE A 357 9.88 -9.59 2.78
C PHE A 357 9.81 -10.62 1.64
N GLU A 358 9.84 -10.20 0.36
CA GLU A 358 9.85 -11.14 -0.77
C GLU A 358 11.26 -11.41 -1.36
N SER A 359 12.30 -10.65 -0.98
CA SER A 359 13.68 -10.90 -1.45
C SER A 359 14.40 -12.07 -0.76
N ASP A 360 13.79 -12.70 0.25
CA ASP A 360 14.30 -13.94 0.84
C ASP A 360 14.18 -15.16 -0.08
N CYS A 361 13.66 -14.99 -1.31
CA CYS A 361 13.64 -16.02 -2.35
C CYS A 361 13.87 -15.46 -3.77
N ASP A 362 15.03 -14.84 -4.07
CA ASP A 362 15.81 -15.04 -5.31
C ASP A 362 16.69 -13.82 -5.69
N ASN A 363 17.99 -14.09 -5.84
CA ASN A 363 19.01 -13.29 -6.51
C ASN A 363 18.54 -12.56 -7.79
N ARG A 364 18.51 -11.21 -7.85
CA ARG A 364 18.31 -10.49 -9.13
C ARG A 364 19.05 -9.15 -9.23
N GLN A 365 19.63 -8.88 -10.40
CA GLN A 365 20.18 -7.59 -10.84
C GLN A 365 19.10 -6.82 -11.62
N ILE A 366 19.02 -5.50 -11.38
CA ILE A 366 18.09 -4.57 -12.03
C ILE A 366 18.88 -3.74 -13.05
N SER A 367 18.31 -3.48 -14.23
CA SER A 367 18.91 -2.62 -15.26
C SER A 367 17.83 -1.99 -16.15
N ARG A 368 18.11 -0.78 -16.68
CA ARG A 368 17.20 0.01 -17.54
C ARG A 368 17.39 -0.33 -19.02
N LEU A 369 16.30 -0.46 -19.77
CA LEU A 369 16.28 -0.69 -21.22
C LEU A 369 15.30 0.29 -21.89
N SER A 370 15.74 0.96 -22.95
CA SER A 370 14.91 1.76 -23.86
C SER A 370 14.47 0.92 -25.06
N LEU A 371 13.19 0.99 -25.42
CA LEU A 371 12.66 0.39 -26.65
C LEU A 371 12.75 1.41 -27.78
N VAL A 372 13.35 1.02 -28.90
CA VAL A 372 13.29 1.72 -30.19
C VAL A 372 12.13 1.15 -31.00
#